data_AF-A0A962ZL17-F1
#
_entry.id   AF-A0A962ZL17-F1
#
_cell.length_a   1.000
_cell.length_b   1.000
_cell.length_c   1.000
_cell.angle_alpha   90.00
_cell.angle_beta   90.00
_cell.angle_gamma   90.00
#
_symmetry.space_group_name_H-M   'P 1'
#
loop_
_entity.id
_entity.type
_entity.pdbx_description
1 polymer ?
#
loop_
_entity_poly.entity_id
_entity_poly.type
_entity_poly.pdbx_seq_one_letter_code
_entity_poly.pdbx_strand_id
1 'polypeptide(L)'
;MRSLLTGCCLLTTLLSSAALATPPFSIEGLHLDLSSTAAIDRATELGGVCAADPRRRAGDDYRVHCEYLPCLERSAAGDCRKPDRSKPRLNIAGQMVVRIALEAASEDAPLQRIAILFEGDHSAMADALVKDYGEPVAHGTQGEQSWTHARRISWSQAGYRLGLLNSPHLIILAKDPAAEPATPATTP
;
A
#
# COMPACT_ATOMS: atom_id res chain seq x y z
N MET A 1 8.43 74.04 4.71
CA MET A 1 7.79 73.00 3.86
C MET A 1 8.86 72.07 3.32
N ARG A 2 9.05 70.88 3.91
CA ARG A 2 9.78 69.76 3.33
C ARG A 2 9.12 68.47 3.82
N SER A 3 8.49 67.75 2.89
CA SER A 3 7.76 66.50 3.13
C SER A 3 8.73 65.33 3.25
N LEU A 4 8.53 64.52 4.29
CA LEU A 4 9.12 63.19 4.47
C LEU A 4 8.29 62.17 3.70
N LEU A 5 8.93 61.43 2.78
CA LEU A 5 8.33 60.26 2.13
C LEU A 5 8.78 59.01 2.88
N THR A 6 7.85 58.43 3.65
CA THR A 6 7.98 57.14 4.31
C THR A 6 7.77 56.04 3.28
N GLY A 7 8.85 55.40 2.85
CA GLY A 7 8.82 54.23 1.98
C GLY A 7 8.44 52.98 2.77
N CYS A 8 7.20 52.51 2.58
CA CYS A 8 6.70 51.26 3.14
C CYS A 8 7.24 50.08 2.33
N CYS A 9 8.21 49.34 2.86
CA CYS A 9 8.64 48.05 2.32
C CYS A 9 7.52 47.02 2.50
N LEU A 10 6.80 46.70 1.44
CA LEU A 10 5.95 45.50 1.38
C LEU A 10 6.87 44.27 1.31
N LEU A 11 7.04 43.59 2.45
CA LEU A 11 7.51 42.20 2.49
C LEU A 11 6.40 41.30 1.94
N THR A 12 6.50 40.88 0.68
CA THR A 12 5.78 39.71 0.18
C THR A 12 6.44 38.45 0.73
N THR A 13 5.86 37.86 1.77
CA THR A 13 6.19 36.52 2.24
C THR A 13 5.73 35.51 1.19
N LEU A 14 6.69 34.93 0.46
CA LEU A 14 6.46 33.74 -0.35
C LEU A 14 6.11 32.58 0.58
N LEU A 15 4.81 32.33 0.78
CA LEU A 15 4.34 31.05 1.30
C LEU A 15 4.63 30.01 0.20
N SER A 16 5.83 29.43 0.24
CA SER A 16 6.08 28.16 -0.44
C SER A 16 5.20 27.11 0.25
N SER A 17 4.03 26.86 -0.32
CA SER A 17 3.30 25.62 -0.06
C SER A 17 4.26 24.49 -0.42
N ALA A 18 4.83 23.83 0.60
CA ALA A 18 5.46 22.54 0.40
C ALA A 18 4.37 21.64 -0.16
N ALA A 19 4.37 21.44 -1.48
CA ALA A 19 3.50 20.48 -2.11
C ALA A 19 3.85 19.14 -1.47
N LEU A 20 2.97 18.65 -0.59
CA LEU A 20 3.08 17.30 -0.06
C LEU A 20 3.13 16.40 -1.28
N ALA A 21 4.26 15.72 -1.46
CA ALA A 21 4.46 14.82 -2.58
C ALA A 21 3.31 13.82 -2.57
N THR A 22 2.52 13.80 -3.63
CA THR A 22 1.43 12.84 -3.77
C THR A 22 2.05 11.46 -3.88
N PRO A 23 1.60 10.46 -3.10
CA PRO A 23 2.14 9.11 -3.20
C PRO A 23 1.94 8.58 -4.63
N PRO A 24 2.94 7.92 -5.23
CA PRO A 24 2.84 7.47 -6.62
C PRO A 24 1.82 6.35 -6.81
N PHE A 25 1.54 5.58 -5.76
CA PHE A 25 0.54 4.51 -5.76
C PHE A 25 -0.39 4.69 -4.56
N SER A 26 -1.70 4.72 -4.82
CA SER A 26 -2.73 4.84 -3.80
C SER A 26 -3.97 4.04 -4.21
N ILE A 27 -4.37 3.09 -3.38
CA ILE A 27 -5.53 2.25 -3.66
C ILE A 27 -6.60 2.56 -2.61
N GLU A 28 -7.72 3.12 -3.05
CA GLU A 28 -8.82 3.53 -2.15
C GLU A 28 -8.35 4.49 -1.03
N GLY A 29 -7.32 5.31 -1.30
CA GLY A 29 -6.71 6.22 -0.33
C GLY A 29 -5.66 5.58 0.59
N LEU A 30 -5.37 4.28 0.44
CA LEU A 30 -4.28 3.61 1.15
C LEU A 30 -2.97 3.75 0.37
N HIS A 31 -1.94 4.28 1.03
CA HIS A 31 -0.59 4.46 0.46
C HIS A 31 0.48 4.42 1.56
N LEU A 32 1.75 4.28 1.16
CA LEU A 32 2.87 4.02 2.08
C LEU A 32 3.37 5.23 2.87
N ASP A 33 2.77 6.39 2.68
CA ASP A 33 3.11 7.61 3.44
C ASP A 33 2.11 7.90 4.57
N LEU A 34 1.07 7.08 4.68
CA LEU A 34 0.23 7.05 5.88
C LEU A 34 1.03 6.46 7.04
N SER A 35 0.78 6.98 8.25
CA SER A 35 1.10 6.24 9.47
C SER A 35 0.24 4.98 9.56
N SER A 36 0.69 3.98 10.31
CA SER A 36 -0.13 2.78 10.55
C SER A 36 -1.49 3.12 11.15
N THR A 37 -1.57 4.03 12.13
CA THR A 37 -2.85 4.51 12.70
C THR A 37 -3.78 5.08 11.64
N ALA A 38 -3.30 6.00 10.80
CA ALA A 38 -4.11 6.60 9.73
C ALA A 38 -4.56 5.56 8.69
N ALA A 39 -3.71 4.58 8.39
CA ALA A 39 -4.07 3.50 7.48
C ALA A 39 -5.09 2.52 8.07
N ILE A 40 -5.04 2.27 9.38
CA ILE A 40 -6.05 1.47 10.11
C ILE A 40 -7.39 2.19 10.11
N ASP A 41 -7.40 3.49 10.40
CA ASP A 41 -8.62 4.31 10.34
C ASP A 41 -9.21 4.25 8.93
N ARG A 42 -8.39 4.47 7.91
CA ARG A 42 -8.83 4.39 6.52
C ARG A 42 -9.37 3.01 6.14
N ALA A 43 -8.70 1.93 6.54
CA ALA A 43 -9.17 0.57 6.29
C ALA A 43 -10.50 0.27 7.02
N THR A 44 -10.69 0.83 8.22
CA THR A 44 -11.93 0.71 8.99
C THR A 44 -13.07 1.48 8.32
N GLU A 45 -12.81 2.68 7.81
CA GLU A 45 -13.77 3.46 7.00
C GLU A 45 -14.22 2.70 5.75
N LEU A 46 -13.32 1.94 5.13
CA LEU A 46 -13.62 1.06 4.00
C LEU A 46 -14.41 -0.20 4.39
N GLY A 47 -14.75 -0.36 5.68
CA GLY A 47 -15.55 -1.48 6.20
C GLY A 47 -14.73 -2.65 6.74
N GLY A 48 -13.41 -2.50 6.89
CA GLY A 48 -12.54 -3.53 7.43
C GLY A 48 -12.64 -3.65 8.96
N VAL A 49 -12.47 -4.86 9.47
CA VAL A 49 -12.29 -5.11 10.90
C VAL A 49 -10.81 -5.37 11.16
N CYS A 50 -10.12 -4.38 11.73
CA CYS A 50 -8.67 -4.41 11.92
C CYS A 50 -8.27 -4.98 13.29
N ALA A 51 -7.24 -5.82 13.31
CA ALA A 51 -6.63 -6.36 14.52
C ALA A 51 -5.12 -6.55 14.34
N ALA A 52 -4.36 -6.39 15.42
CA ALA A 52 -2.94 -6.71 15.42
C ALA A 52 -2.72 -8.17 14.99
N ASP A 53 -1.62 -8.43 14.26
CA ASP A 53 -1.29 -9.77 13.80
C ASP A 53 -1.08 -10.72 14.99
N PRO A 54 -1.91 -11.76 15.15
CA PRO A 54 -1.76 -12.70 16.26
C PRO A 54 -0.48 -13.53 16.17
N ARG A 55 0.21 -13.52 15.02
CA ARG A 55 1.46 -14.26 14.79
C ARG A 55 2.71 -13.42 15.09
N ARG A 56 2.56 -12.16 15.48
CA ARG A 56 3.68 -11.25 15.79
C ARG A 56 4.52 -11.79 16.94
N ARG A 57 5.84 -11.85 16.75
CA ARG A 57 6.83 -12.16 17.80
C ARG A 57 7.47 -10.89 18.35
N ALA A 58 8.12 -11.00 19.51
CA ALA A 58 8.92 -9.92 20.06
C ALA A 58 10.08 -9.59 19.09
N GLY A 59 10.16 -8.33 18.66
CA GLY A 59 11.15 -7.86 17.67
C GLY A 59 10.65 -7.84 16.22
N ASP A 60 9.45 -8.36 15.94
CA ASP A 60 8.82 -8.22 14.62
C ASP A 60 8.25 -6.79 14.44
N ASP A 61 8.23 -6.35 13.18
CA ASP A 61 7.56 -5.13 12.73
C ASP A 61 6.11 -5.06 13.22
N TYR A 62 5.59 -3.85 13.34
CA TYR A 62 4.20 -3.61 13.68
C TYR A 62 3.32 -4.05 12.51
N ARG A 63 2.47 -5.05 12.76
CA ARG A 63 1.61 -5.66 11.74
C ARG A 63 0.15 -5.67 12.19
N VAL A 64 -0.72 -5.23 11.30
CA VAL A 64 -2.17 -5.22 11.48
C VAL A 64 -2.84 -5.85 10.26
N HIS A 65 -3.87 -6.66 10.50
CA HIS A 65 -4.70 -7.24 9.45
C HIS A 65 -6.12 -6.71 9.58
N CYS A 66 -6.68 -6.24 8.48
CA CYS A 66 -8.06 -5.80 8.36
C CYS A 66 -8.83 -6.80 7.49
N GLU A 67 -9.81 -7.46 8.08
CA GLU A 67 -10.67 -8.44 7.40
C GLU A 67 -11.92 -7.76 6.84
N TYR A 68 -12.24 -8.03 5.58
CA TYR A 68 -13.39 -7.47 4.87
C TYR A 68 -14.49 -8.51 4.58
N LEU A 69 -14.22 -9.77 4.96
CA LEU A 69 -15.21 -10.84 5.05
C LEU A 69 -15.33 -11.26 6.51
N PRO A 70 -16.15 -10.56 7.33
CA PRO A 70 -16.33 -10.93 8.71
C PRO A 70 -16.88 -12.35 8.79
N CYS A 71 -16.32 -13.16 9.68
CA CYS A 71 -16.73 -14.54 9.78
C CYS A 71 -18.04 -14.70 10.58
N LEU A 72 -19.06 -15.33 9.99
CA LEU A 72 -20.30 -15.73 10.66
C LEU A 72 -20.06 -16.81 11.70
N GLU A 73 -19.20 -17.78 11.37
CA GLU A 73 -18.95 -18.95 12.22
C GLU A 73 -17.47 -19.20 12.34
N ARG A 74 -16.91 -19.06 13.55
CA ARG A 74 -15.53 -19.43 13.83
C ARG A 74 -15.46 -20.87 14.34
N SER A 75 -14.40 -21.57 13.95
CA SER A 75 -14.07 -22.87 14.55
C SER A 75 -13.55 -22.68 15.99
N ALA A 76 -13.44 -23.77 16.75
CA ALA A 76 -12.79 -23.77 18.06
C ALA A 76 -11.30 -23.35 17.99
N ALA A 77 -10.67 -23.49 16.82
CA ALA A 77 -9.29 -23.05 16.56
C ALA A 77 -9.19 -21.58 16.10
N GLY A 78 -10.32 -20.86 16.00
CA GLY A 78 -10.37 -19.47 15.54
C GLY A 78 -10.48 -19.28 14.03
N ASP A 79 -10.30 -20.34 13.23
CA ASP A 79 -10.44 -20.29 11.77
C ASP A 79 -11.86 -19.96 11.34
N CYS A 80 -12.00 -19.16 10.27
CA CYS A 80 -13.30 -18.85 9.74
C CYS A 80 -13.91 -20.03 9.00
N ARG A 81 -15.03 -20.59 9.49
CA ARG A 81 -15.79 -21.65 8.82
C ARG A 81 -16.74 -21.10 7.76
N LYS A 82 -17.34 -19.93 8.02
CA LYS A 82 -18.32 -19.34 7.13
C LYS A 82 -18.16 -17.82 7.03
N PRO A 83 -17.71 -17.27 5.90
CA PRO A 83 -17.64 -15.82 5.72
C PRO A 83 -19.05 -15.23 5.54
N ASP A 84 -19.30 -14.06 6.14
CA ASP A 84 -20.52 -13.29 5.93
C ASP A 84 -20.47 -12.57 4.59
N ARG A 85 -21.01 -13.25 3.59
CA ARG A 85 -21.13 -12.72 2.24
C ARG A 85 -22.23 -11.65 2.10
N SER A 86 -23.05 -11.40 3.12
CA SER A 86 -24.16 -10.44 3.04
C SER A 86 -23.79 -9.00 3.42
N LYS A 87 -22.60 -8.78 4.00
CA LYS A 87 -22.13 -7.45 4.45
C LYS A 87 -21.48 -6.64 3.31
N PRO A 88 -21.41 -5.30 3.44
CA PRO A 88 -20.69 -4.45 2.51
C PRO A 88 -19.26 -4.96 2.36
N ARG A 89 -18.82 -5.13 1.12
CA ARG A 89 -17.49 -5.65 0.80
C ARG A 89 -16.71 -4.56 0.11
N LEU A 90 -15.47 -4.34 0.55
CA LEU A 90 -14.54 -3.55 -0.21
C LEU A 90 -14.33 -4.24 -1.56
N ASN A 91 -14.57 -3.49 -2.62
CA ASN A 91 -14.41 -3.95 -3.98
C ASN A 91 -13.42 -3.03 -4.68
N ILE A 92 -12.41 -3.61 -5.32
CA ILE A 92 -11.42 -2.89 -6.10
C ILE A 92 -11.46 -3.50 -7.49
N ALA A 93 -11.71 -2.66 -8.50
CA ALA A 93 -11.78 -3.10 -9.91
C ALA A 93 -12.76 -4.26 -10.17
N GLY A 94 -13.90 -4.29 -9.48
CA GLY A 94 -14.87 -5.38 -9.56
C GLY A 94 -14.51 -6.60 -8.72
N GLN A 95 -13.31 -6.66 -8.13
CA GLN A 95 -12.81 -7.80 -7.37
C GLN A 95 -12.99 -7.60 -5.86
N MET A 96 -13.33 -8.68 -5.17
CA MET A 96 -13.62 -8.61 -3.74
C MET A 96 -12.33 -8.62 -2.93
N VAL A 97 -12.13 -7.62 -2.07
CA VAL A 97 -11.05 -7.66 -1.09
C VAL A 97 -11.43 -8.58 0.06
N VAL A 98 -10.53 -9.50 0.39
CA VAL A 98 -10.67 -10.41 1.52
C VAL A 98 -10.00 -9.81 2.75
N ARG A 99 -8.76 -9.34 2.57
CA ARG A 99 -7.91 -8.86 3.66
C ARG A 99 -6.97 -7.76 3.17
N ILE A 100 -6.71 -6.80 4.04
CA ILE A 100 -5.58 -5.86 3.91
C ILE A 100 -4.63 -6.10 5.09
N ALA A 101 -3.36 -6.36 4.80
CA ALA A 101 -2.30 -6.39 5.79
C ALA A 101 -1.46 -5.10 5.70
N LEU A 102 -1.24 -4.48 6.85
CA LEU A 102 -0.48 -3.24 7.03
C LEU A 102 0.78 -3.55 7.85
N GLU A 103 1.92 -3.03 7.41
CA GLU A 103 3.20 -3.23 8.08
C GLU A 103 3.96 -1.91 8.19
N ALA A 104 4.44 -1.62 9.39
CA ALA A 104 5.24 -0.46 9.74
C ALA A 104 6.30 -0.85 10.80
N ALA A 105 7.33 -0.02 10.96
CA ALA A 105 8.36 -0.26 11.98
C ALA A 105 7.81 -0.15 13.42
N SER A 106 6.80 0.68 13.63
CA SER A 106 6.11 0.89 14.91
C SER A 106 4.69 1.41 14.67
N GLU A 107 3.88 1.53 15.73
CA GLU A 107 2.45 1.85 15.68
C GLU A 107 2.08 3.18 15.02
N ASP A 108 2.98 4.17 15.04
CA ASP A 108 2.77 5.48 14.40
C ASP A 108 3.77 5.76 13.26
N ALA A 109 4.62 4.79 12.91
CA ALA A 109 5.55 4.95 11.81
C ALA A 109 4.83 4.92 10.45
N PRO A 110 5.40 5.55 9.41
CA PRO A 110 4.94 5.35 8.05
C PRO A 110 4.95 3.88 7.66
N LEU A 111 3.99 3.49 6.82
CA LEU A 111 3.91 2.14 6.31
C LEU A 111 5.13 1.80 5.45
N GLN A 112 5.64 0.58 5.65
CA GLN A 112 6.66 -0.02 4.81
C GLN A 112 6.04 -0.89 3.73
N ARG A 113 4.91 -1.53 4.04
CA ARG A 113 4.20 -2.42 3.12
C ARG A 113 2.69 -2.41 3.37
N ILE A 114 1.94 -2.50 2.28
CA ILE A 114 0.51 -2.83 2.26
C ILE A 114 0.34 -4.06 1.37
N ALA A 115 -0.40 -5.06 1.83
CA ALA A 115 -0.74 -6.23 1.03
C ALA A 115 -2.26 -6.43 1.01
N ILE A 116 -2.86 -6.39 -0.17
CA ILE A 116 -4.31 -6.49 -0.38
C ILE A 116 -4.60 -7.82 -1.06
N LEU A 117 -5.15 -8.76 -0.29
CA LEU A 117 -5.61 -10.06 -0.79
C LEU A 117 -7.02 -9.90 -1.35
N PHE A 118 -7.23 -10.37 -2.57
CA PHE A 118 -8.54 -10.32 -3.22
C PHE A 118 -8.96 -11.66 -3.81
N GLU A 119 -10.26 -11.84 -4.01
CA GLU A 119 -10.87 -12.92 -4.75
C GLU A 119 -11.49 -12.36 -6.04
N GLY A 120 -11.28 -13.08 -7.15
CA GLY A 120 -11.87 -12.76 -8.44
C GLY A 120 -10.89 -12.89 -9.60
N ASP A 121 -11.15 -12.15 -10.66
CA ASP A 121 -10.38 -12.14 -11.90
C ASP A 121 -9.12 -11.25 -11.77
N HIS A 122 -7.96 -11.91 -11.83
CA HIS A 122 -6.66 -11.24 -11.81
C HIS A 122 -6.43 -10.34 -13.04
N SER A 123 -6.90 -10.76 -14.23
CA SER A 123 -6.74 -9.97 -15.45
C SER A 123 -7.57 -8.68 -15.38
N ALA A 124 -8.80 -8.75 -14.87
CA ALA A 124 -9.62 -7.56 -14.66
C ALA A 124 -8.97 -6.58 -13.66
N MET A 125 -8.34 -7.10 -12.60
CA MET A 125 -7.54 -6.27 -11.68
C MET A 125 -6.33 -5.64 -12.39
N ALA A 126 -5.59 -6.42 -13.17
CA ALA A 126 -4.45 -5.92 -13.94
C ALA A 126 -4.86 -4.79 -14.88
N ASP A 127 -5.94 -4.96 -15.64
CA ASP A 127 -6.44 -3.95 -16.59
C ASP A 127 -6.81 -2.65 -15.89
N ALA A 128 -7.41 -2.72 -14.68
CA ALA A 128 -7.71 -1.55 -13.88
C ALA A 128 -6.44 -0.84 -13.38
N LEU A 129 -5.45 -1.59 -12.88
CA LEU A 129 -4.19 -1.00 -12.44
C LEU A 129 -3.40 -0.40 -13.62
N VAL A 130 -3.46 -1.01 -14.81
CA VAL A 130 -2.87 -0.45 -16.05
C VAL A 130 -3.54 0.88 -16.40
N LYS A 131 -4.87 0.96 -16.27
CA LYS A 131 -5.62 2.19 -16.51
C LYS A 131 -5.20 3.32 -15.55
N ASP A 132 -4.93 2.98 -14.29
CA ASP A 132 -4.62 3.97 -13.25
C ASP A 132 -3.14 4.37 -13.23
N TYR A 133 -2.23 3.44 -13.53
CA TYR A 133 -0.78 3.63 -13.35
C TYR A 133 0.05 3.48 -14.64
N GLY A 134 -0.59 3.21 -15.77
CA GLY A 134 0.07 3.03 -17.06
C GLY A 134 0.69 1.65 -17.24
N GLU A 135 1.62 1.56 -18.19
CA GLU A 135 2.21 0.28 -18.60
C GLU A 135 3.08 -0.34 -17.49
N PRO A 136 2.82 -1.59 -17.08
CA PRO A 136 3.63 -2.28 -16.08
C PRO A 136 4.95 -2.80 -16.67
N VAL A 137 5.88 -3.08 -15.77
CA VAL A 137 6.97 -4.02 -16.06
C VAL A 137 6.46 -5.43 -15.78
N ALA A 138 6.38 -6.25 -16.82
CA ALA A 138 6.12 -7.68 -16.66
C ALA A 138 7.42 -8.40 -16.25
N HIS A 139 7.44 -9.01 -15.07
CA HIS A 139 8.53 -9.87 -14.63
C HIS A 139 8.17 -11.33 -14.87
N GLY A 140 8.95 -11.99 -15.74
CA GLY A 140 8.80 -13.38 -16.13
C GLY A 140 9.29 -13.61 -17.57
N THR A 141 9.75 -14.81 -17.88
CA THR A 141 10.18 -15.20 -19.23
C THR A 141 8.95 -15.36 -20.14
N GLN A 142 8.92 -14.68 -21.28
CA GLN A 142 7.91 -14.94 -22.31
C GLN A 142 8.02 -16.41 -22.76
N GLY A 143 6.92 -17.16 -22.63
CA GLY A 143 6.85 -18.54 -23.12
C GLY A 143 7.21 -19.64 -22.11
N GLU A 144 7.71 -19.32 -20.90
CA GLU A 144 7.91 -20.35 -19.87
C GLU A 144 6.64 -20.51 -19.01
N GLN A 145 5.99 -21.68 -19.15
CA GLN A 145 5.16 -22.26 -18.09
C GLN A 145 6.09 -22.76 -16.97
N SER A 146 6.77 -21.84 -16.29
CA SER A 146 7.46 -22.15 -15.05
C SER A 146 6.44 -22.64 -14.03
N TRP A 147 6.72 -23.78 -13.40
CA TRP A 147 5.91 -24.40 -12.34
C TRP A 147 5.72 -23.51 -11.09
N THR A 148 6.28 -22.30 -11.04
CA THR A 148 6.00 -21.30 -10.00
C THR A 148 5.01 -20.25 -10.52
N HIS A 149 3.74 -20.40 -10.14
CA HIS A 149 2.55 -19.62 -10.53
C HIS A 149 2.55 -18.08 -10.36
N ALA A 150 3.69 -17.41 -10.28
CA ALA A 150 3.78 -15.97 -10.05
C ALA A 150 4.11 -15.23 -11.35
N ARG A 151 3.13 -15.08 -12.26
CA ARG A 151 3.15 -13.90 -13.14
C ARG A 151 3.10 -12.68 -12.21
N ARG A 152 4.16 -11.87 -12.24
CA ARG A 152 4.27 -10.64 -11.48
C ARG A 152 4.29 -9.50 -12.48
N ILE A 153 3.27 -8.66 -12.42
CA ILE A 153 3.33 -7.35 -13.05
C ILE A 153 3.59 -6.34 -11.95
N SER A 154 4.46 -5.37 -12.22
CA SER A 154 4.75 -4.33 -11.25
C SER A 154 5.01 -2.99 -11.90
N TRP A 155 4.78 -1.94 -11.11
CA TRP A 155 5.10 -0.57 -11.39
C TRP A 155 6.11 -0.11 -10.36
N SER A 156 7.05 0.73 -10.78
CA SER A 156 8.05 1.32 -9.89
C SER A 156 8.15 2.81 -10.19
N GLN A 157 8.05 3.63 -9.15
CA GLN A 157 8.12 5.07 -9.28
C GLN A 157 8.63 5.68 -7.97
N ALA A 158 9.63 6.56 -8.06
CA ALA A 158 10.17 7.33 -6.92
C ALA A 158 10.57 6.48 -5.69
N GLY A 159 11.07 5.26 -5.90
CA GLY A 159 11.44 4.33 -4.81
C GLY A 159 10.26 3.60 -4.18
N TYR A 160 9.07 3.65 -4.79
CA TYR A 160 7.91 2.85 -4.46
C TYR A 160 7.71 1.77 -5.50
N ARG A 161 7.11 0.67 -5.07
CA ARG A 161 6.72 -0.45 -5.92
C ARG A 161 5.28 -0.83 -5.68
N LEU A 162 4.53 -0.98 -6.76
CA LEU A 162 3.24 -1.65 -6.80
C LEU A 162 3.44 -2.98 -7.53
N GLY A 163 2.96 -4.09 -6.98
CA GLY A 163 3.02 -5.40 -7.62
C GLY A 163 1.68 -6.11 -7.55
N LEU A 164 1.30 -6.79 -8.62
CA LEU A 164 0.17 -7.70 -8.67
C LEU A 164 0.67 -9.13 -8.89
N LEU A 165 0.26 -10.03 -7.99
CA LEU A 165 0.60 -11.44 -8.01
C LEU A 165 -0.63 -12.27 -8.33
N ASN A 166 -0.44 -13.30 -9.17
CA ASN A 166 -1.50 -14.21 -9.59
C ASN A 166 -1.72 -15.42 -8.65
N SER A 167 -0.77 -15.74 -7.76
CA SER A 167 -0.97 -16.83 -6.80
C SER A 167 -0.09 -16.63 -5.56
N PRO A 168 -0.65 -16.17 -4.43
CA PRO A 168 -2.04 -15.78 -4.24
C PRO A 168 -2.42 -14.49 -5.02
N HIS A 169 -3.72 -14.25 -5.22
CA HIS A 169 -4.27 -13.02 -5.83
C HIS A 169 -4.05 -11.84 -4.89
N LEU A 170 -2.93 -11.13 -5.09
CA LEU A 170 -2.41 -10.19 -4.11
C LEU A 170 -1.89 -8.93 -4.80
N ILE A 171 -2.30 -7.77 -4.31
CA ILE A 171 -1.64 -6.49 -4.60
C ILE A 171 -0.67 -6.19 -3.47
N ILE A 172 0.53 -5.73 -3.78
CA ILE A 172 1.55 -5.29 -2.81
C ILE A 172 1.98 -3.88 -3.15
N LEU A 173 1.90 -2.97 -2.18
CA LEU A 173 2.62 -1.70 -2.20
C LEU A 173 3.79 -1.82 -1.23
N ALA A 174 5.00 -1.50 -1.67
CA ALA A 174 6.19 -1.49 -0.81
C ALA A 174 7.15 -0.35 -1.19
N LYS A 175 7.96 0.10 -0.23
CA LYS A 175 9.12 0.94 -0.52
C LYS A 175 10.25 0.03 -1.00
N ASP A 176 10.91 0.42 -2.08
CA ASP A 176 12.15 -0.23 -2.48
C ASP A 176 13.17 -0.02 -1.36
N PRO A 177 13.94 -1.06 -0.98
CA PRO A 177 15.05 -0.85 -0.06
C PRO A 177 15.95 0.21 -0.67
N ALA A 178 16.33 1.23 0.11
CA ALA A 178 17.31 2.20 -0.31
C ALA A 178 18.53 1.42 -0.81
N ALA A 179 18.93 1.66 -2.06
CA ALA A 179 20.15 1.06 -2.58
C ALA A 179 21.27 1.45 -1.62
N GLU A 180 21.82 0.46 -0.92
CA GLU A 180 22.97 0.69 -0.06
C GLU A 180 24.06 1.30 -0.96
N PRO A 181 24.58 2.50 -0.64
CA PRO A 181 25.58 3.14 -1.48
C PRO A 181 26.73 2.16 -1.61
N ALA A 182 27.02 1.73 -2.84
CA ALA A 182 28.09 0.79 -3.12
C ALA A 182 29.37 1.34 -2.49
N THR A 183 29.84 0.71 -1.41
CA THR A 183 31.10 1.06 -0.77
C THR A 183 32.16 0.95 -1.87
N PRO A 184 32.85 2.04 -2.25
CA PRO A 184 33.87 1.95 -3.28
C PRO A 184 34.90 0.93 -2.82
N ALA A 185 35.15 -0.07 -3.66
CA ALA A 185 36.12 -1.11 -3.37
C ALA A 185 37.48 -0.46 -3.11
N THR A 186 37.93 -0.47 -1.86
CA THR A 186 39.31 -0.11 -1.51
C THR A 186 40.20 -1.16 -2.17
N THR A 187 40.82 -0.78 -3.29
CA THR A 187 41.81 -1.62 -3.96
C THR A 187 43.10 -1.57 -3.12
N PRO A 188 43.72 -2.71 -2.78
CA PRO A 188 44.97 -2.76 -2.03
C PRO A 188 46.17 -2.21 -2.80
#